data_AF-A0A1H8V005-F1
#
_entry.id   AF-A0A1H8V005-F1
#
_cell.length_a   1.000
_cell.length_b   1.000
_cell.length_c   1.000
_cell.angle_alpha   90.00
_cell.angle_beta   90.00
_cell.angle_gamma   90.00
#
_symmetry.space_group_name_H-M   'P 1'
#
loop_
_entity.id
_entity.type
_entity.pdbx_description
1 polymer ?
#
loop_
_entity_poly.entity_id
_entity_poly.type
_entity_poly.pdbx_seq_one_letter_code
_entity_poly.pdbx_strand_id
1 'polypeptide(L)'
;MSNPYVLHGFNPSPYSVKMRAILRYRRIPFVWDGVGNPRDIAVAAHLPPVIPILRFPDGRLMNDSTPLAHALERDHPGQRSIIPDDPVHVYLSDLLEDFGDEWVTKMMFHYRWYYAADRAFAQTWIITSRDPVMAEAERRAGMQAFNDRQVGRMALVGCTEQNRPVIEESYRFVLDTLDRHVRKIPFLFGSRPSLADFGMFGQLQILSVDPTPMAEMRERAADVYCWLLRLDDASGVEGDWLDPKAPLPETLTALLRHCGETYLPFLAANTRALQEGKEEVLLNILGRPYAQAPFRYQAKCHDALRKKLAALPTDVRRRLAHVLEEAGCLRYLV
;
A
#
# COMPACT_ATOMS: atom_id res chain seq x y z
N MET A 1 -16.81 -17.52 25.66
CA MET A 1 -15.91 -17.54 24.49
C MET A 1 -15.87 -16.13 23.94
N SER A 2 -14.69 -15.55 23.70
CA SER A 2 -14.59 -14.23 23.05
C SER A 2 -15.02 -14.35 21.59
N ASN A 3 -15.71 -13.35 21.06
CA ASN A 3 -16.03 -13.29 19.63
C ASN A 3 -14.73 -13.26 18.81
N PRO A 4 -14.66 -13.90 17.62
CA PRO A 4 -13.49 -13.79 16.77
C PRO A 4 -13.38 -12.38 16.16
N TYR A 5 -12.18 -12.03 15.68
CA TYR A 5 -12.05 -10.90 14.75
C TYR A 5 -12.86 -11.19 13.47
N VAL A 6 -13.49 -10.18 12.89
CA VAL A 6 -14.15 -10.29 11.57
C VAL A 6 -13.58 -9.24 10.64
N LEU A 7 -12.90 -9.67 9.58
CA LEU A 7 -12.37 -8.81 8.54
C LEU A 7 -13.37 -8.76 7.38
N HIS A 8 -14.08 -7.64 7.29
CA HIS A 8 -15.00 -7.35 6.19
C HIS A 8 -14.22 -6.70 5.03
N GLY A 9 -14.20 -7.35 3.87
CA GLY A 9 -13.41 -6.92 2.71
C GLY A 9 -13.66 -7.83 1.52
N PHE A 10 -12.81 -7.78 0.49
CA PHE A 10 -12.83 -8.76 -0.61
C PHE A 10 -11.49 -8.84 -1.34
N ASN A 11 -11.26 -9.95 -2.05
CA ASN A 11 -9.98 -10.24 -2.72
C ASN A 11 -9.51 -9.13 -3.71
N PRO A 12 -10.37 -8.55 -4.57
CA PRO A 12 -9.94 -7.48 -5.45
C PRO A 12 -9.48 -6.16 -4.79
N SER A 13 -9.61 -6.02 -3.46
CA SER A 13 -9.18 -4.83 -2.72
C SER A 13 -7.76 -5.02 -2.17
N PRO A 14 -6.79 -4.16 -2.58
CA PRO A 14 -5.40 -4.28 -2.14
C PRO A 14 -5.26 -4.17 -0.62
N TYR A 15 -5.97 -3.22 0.00
CA TYR A 15 -5.95 -3.03 1.45
C TYR A 15 -6.62 -4.18 2.21
N SER A 16 -7.62 -4.84 1.61
CA SER A 16 -8.28 -5.99 2.25
C SER A 16 -7.38 -7.21 2.28
N VAL A 17 -6.67 -7.50 1.17
CA VAL A 17 -5.71 -8.61 1.13
C VAL A 17 -4.47 -8.30 1.99
N LYS A 18 -4.02 -7.04 2.05
CA LYS A 18 -3.00 -6.58 3.01
C LYS A 18 -3.37 -6.93 4.45
N MET A 19 -4.56 -6.53 4.91
CA MET A 19 -5.02 -6.83 6.27
C MET A 19 -5.19 -8.34 6.52
N ARG A 20 -5.64 -9.09 5.51
CA ARG A 20 -5.74 -10.55 5.60
C ARG A 20 -4.37 -11.20 5.79
N ALA A 21 -3.37 -10.78 5.01
CA ALA A 21 -1.99 -11.26 5.11
C ALA A 21 -1.37 -10.91 6.46
N ILE A 22 -1.61 -9.69 6.99
CA ILE A 22 -1.19 -9.30 8.34
C ILE A 22 -1.79 -10.23 9.40
N LEU A 23 -3.11 -10.46 9.39
CA LEU A 23 -3.77 -11.33 10.37
C LEU A 23 -3.24 -12.77 10.31
N ARG A 24 -3.03 -13.30 9.10
CA ARG A 24 -2.43 -14.64 8.87
C ARG A 24 -1.01 -14.72 9.40
N TYR A 25 -0.13 -13.79 9.00
CA TYR A 25 1.25 -13.75 9.49
C TYR A 25 1.31 -13.67 11.01
N ARG A 26 0.49 -12.80 11.63
CA ARG A 26 0.44 -12.62 13.08
C ARG A 26 -0.28 -13.75 13.81
N ARG A 27 -0.82 -14.74 13.09
CA ARG A 27 -1.57 -15.90 13.61
C ARG A 27 -2.77 -15.49 14.47
N ILE A 28 -3.42 -14.37 14.14
CA ILE A 28 -4.62 -13.90 14.83
C ILE A 28 -5.83 -14.60 14.19
N PRO A 29 -6.61 -15.43 14.92
CA PRO A 29 -7.79 -16.07 14.37
C PRO A 29 -8.86 -15.05 13.97
N PHE A 30 -9.39 -15.17 12.75
CA PHE A 30 -10.38 -14.25 12.22
C PHE A 30 -11.34 -14.94 11.24
N VAL A 31 -12.52 -14.34 11.06
CA VAL A 31 -13.44 -14.64 9.97
C VAL A 31 -13.18 -13.67 8.83
N TRP A 32 -12.97 -14.20 7.63
CA TRP A 32 -12.96 -13.42 6.39
C TRP A 32 -14.39 -13.29 5.86
N ASP A 33 -15.00 -12.12 6.06
CA ASP A 33 -16.33 -11.83 5.55
C ASP A 33 -16.23 -11.11 4.21
N GLY A 34 -16.20 -11.93 3.17
CA GLY A 34 -15.83 -11.55 1.80
C GLY A 34 -16.97 -11.16 0.86
N VAL A 35 -18.23 -11.33 1.29
CA VAL A 35 -19.42 -11.28 0.43
C VAL A 35 -20.24 -10.01 0.66
N GLY A 36 -21.15 -9.73 -0.27
CA GLY A 36 -22.01 -8.55 -0.25
C GLY A 36 -21.22 -7.26 -0.50
N ASN A 37 -21.60 -6.21 0.21
CA ASN A 37 -20.98 -4.89 0.10
C ASN A 37 -20.42 -4.44 1.46
N PRO A 38 -19.17 -4.79 1.79
CA PRO A 38 -18.57 -4.44 3.09
C PRO A 38 -18.61 -2.94 3.41
N ARG A 39 -18.67 -2.08 2.39
CA ARG A 39 -18.81 -0.62 2.56
C ARG A 39 -20.07 -0.23 3.35
N ASP A 40 -21.13 -1.02 3.29
CA ASP A 40 -22.38 -0.73 4.00
C ASP A 40 -22.20 -0.84 5.53
N ILE A 41 -21.28 -1.69 5.97
CA ILE A 41 -20.88 -1.80 7.38
C ILE A 41 -20.18 -0.52 7.85
N ALA A 42 -19.28 0.03 7.04
CA ALA A 42 -18.63 1.30 7.36
C ALA A 42 -19.66 2.44 7.46
N VAL A 43 -20.61 2.52 6.52
CA VAL A 43 -21.68 3.53 6.53
C VAL A 43 -22.56 3.39 7.77
N ALA A 44 -23.01 2.18 8.09
CA ALA A 44 -23.83 1.93 9.28
C ALA A 44 -23.10 2.28 10.59
N ALA A 45 -21.77 2.14 10.60
CA ALA A 45 -20.91 2.50 11.73
C ALA A 45 -20.45 3.98 11.72
N HIS A 46 -20.93 4.81 10.80
CA HIS A 46 -20.50 6.22 10.63
C HIS A 46 -18.99 6.38 10.39
N LEU A 47 -18.35 5.37 9.79
CA LEU A 47 -16.96 5.41 9.37
C LEU A 47 -16.86 5.92 7.92
N PRO A 48 -15.69 6.42 7.48
CA PRO A 48 -15.44 6.70 6.07
C PRO A 48 -15.81 5.48 5.22
N PRO A 49 -16.45 5.64 4.05
CA PRO A 49 -17.05 4.52 3.34
C PRO A 49 -16.02 3.76 2.48
N VAL A 50 -14.99 3.22 3.15
CA VAL A 50 -13.83 2.52 2.60
C VAL A 50 -13.64 1.18 3.30
N ILE A 51 -12.92 0.27 2.63
CA ILE A 51 -12.60 -1.09 3.09
C ILE A 51 -11.07 -1.25 3.16
N PRO A 52 -10.54 -2.16 3.99
CA PRO A 52 -11.24 -3.12 4.83
C PRO A 52 -11.86 -2.50 6.09
N ILE A 53 -12.79 -3.24 6.71
CA ILE A 53 -13.28 -2.97 8.08
C ILE A 53 -12.94 -4.18 8.96
N LEU A 54 -12.36 -3.94 10.14
CA LEU A 54 -12.13 -4.96 11.13
C LEU A 54 -13.08 -4.76 12.32
N ARG A 55 -13.83 -5.81 12.62
CA ARG A 55 -14.55 -5.95 13.89
C ARG A 55 -13.65 -6.67 14.88
N PHE A 56 -13.42 -6.03 16.03
CA PHE A 56 -12.65 -6.58 17.12
C PHE A 56 -13.53 -7.48 18.02
N PRO A 57 -12.93 -8.39 18.81
CA PRO A 57 -13.65 -9.23 19.77
C PRO A 57 -14.54 -8.47 20.76
N ASP A 58 -14.16 -7.24 21.10
CA ASP A 58 -14.88 -6.33 22.00
C ASP A 58 -16.04 -5.57 21.33
N GLY A 59 -16.25 -5.78 20.02
CA GLY A 59 -17.29 -5.14 19.23
C GLY A 59 -16.88 -3.82 18.56
N ARG A 60 -15.66 -3.30 18.82
CA ARG A 60 -15.12 -2.11 18.15
C ARG A 60 -15.05 -2.36 16.64
N LEU A 61 -15.38 -1.34 15.85
CA LEU A 61 -15.23 -1.33 14.40
C LEU A 61 -14.24 -0.24 14.00
N MET A 62 -13.28 -0.59 13.16
CA MET A 62 -12.31 0.34 12.58
C MET A 62 -12.11 -0.02 11.10
N ASN A 63 -11.73 0.97 10.29
CA ASN A 63 -11.33 0.79 8.91
C ASN A 63 -10.00 1.50 8.65
N ASP A 64 -9.51 1.39 7.41
CA ASP A 64 -8.18 1.85 6.96
C ASP A 64 -7.04 0.94 7.46
N SER A 65 -6.23 0.40 6.54
CA SER A 65 -5.27 -0.67 6.84
C SER A 65 -4.15 -0.22 7.77
N THR A 66 -3.65 1.00 7.65
CA THR A 66 -2.55 1.50 8.49
C THR A 66 -2.95 1.67 9.96
N PRO A 67 -4.04 2.39 10.32
CA PRO A 67 -4.49 2.46 11.71
C PRO A 67 -4.95 1.11 12.26
N LEU A 68 -5.49 0.21 11.42
CA LEU A 68 -5.82 -1.16 11.80
C LEU A 68 -4.58 -1.96 12.18
N ALA A 69 -3.51 -1.92 11.38
CA ALA A 69 -2.25 -2.58 11.67
C ALA A 69 -1.69 -2.13 13.03
N HIS A 70 -1.65 -0.82 13.29
CA HIS A 70 -1.20 -0.30 14.59
C HIS A 70 -2.16 -0.60 15.75
N ALA A 71 -3.47 -0.72 15.51
CA ALA A 71 -4.41 -1.15 16.53
C ALA A 71 -4.15 -2.60 16.95
N LEU A 72 -3.87 -3.47 15.99
CA LEU A 72 -3.50 -4.85 16.28
C LEU A 72 -2.16 -4.93 17.05
N GLU A 73 -1.19 -4.06 16.79
CA GLU A 73 0.06 -4.00 17.57
C GLU A 73 -0.19 -3.61 19.03
N ARG A 74 -1.12 -2.67 19.28
CA ARG A 74 -1.51 -2.27 20.65
C ARG A 74 -2.29 -3.35 21.39
N ASP A 75 -3.19 -4.04 20.69
CA ASP A 75 -4.02 -5.08 21.29
C ASP A 75 -3.23 -6.38 21.56
N HIS A 76 -2.14 -6.62 20.81
CA HIS A 76 -1.32 -7.84 20.90
C HIS A 76 0.17 -7.48 21.03
N PRO A 77 0.59 -6.83 22.14
CA PRO A 77 1.96 -6.36 22.29
C PRO A 77 2.96 -7.52 22.33
N GLY A 78 4.08 -7.37 21.62
CA GLY A 78 5.18 -8.34 21.58
C GLY A 78 4.89 -9.63 20.80
N GLN A 79 3.66 -9.83 20.31
CA GLN A 79 3.28 -11.04 19.59
C GLN A 79 3.43 -10.84 18.09
N ARG A 80 4.45 -11.49 17.50
CA ARG A 80 4.70 -11.52 16.05
C ARG A 80 4.58 -10.12 15.43
N SER A 81 5.20 -9.13 16.07
CA SER A 81 5.12 -7.75 15.63
C SER A 81 5.58 -7.60 14.18
N ILE A 82 4.91 -6.71 13.45
CA ILE A 82 5.31 -6.25 12.11
C ILE A 82 6.06 -4.91 12.17
N ILE A 83 6.39 -4.44 13.38
CA ILE A 83 7.11 -3.19 13.61
C ILE A 83 8.55 -3.55 14.02
N PRO A 84 9.58 -3.04 13.33
CA PRO A 84 10.97 -3.23 13.74
C PRO A 84 11.25 -2.71 15.16
N ASP A 85 12.25 -3.27 15.83
CA ASP A 85 12.59 -2.83 17.20
C ASP A 85 13.40 -1.52 17.23
N ASP A 86 14.26 -1.29 16.23
CA ASP A 86 15.04 -0.07 16.13
C ASP A 86 14.18 1.09 15.59
N PRO A 87 14.17 2.26 16.27
CA PRO A 87 13.28 3.36 15.91
C PRO A 87 13.61 4.04 14.58
N VAL A 88 14.84 3.90 14.05
CA VAL A 88 15.17 4.34 12.68
C VAL A 88 14.48 3.41 11.68
N HIS A 89 14.61 2.09 11.87
CA HIS A 89 13.93 1.10 11.04
C HIS A 89 12.40 1.21 11.11
N VAL A 90 11.83 1.56 12.27
CA VAL A 90 10.39 1.87 12.40
C VAL A 90 9.99 2.98 11.43
N TYR A 91 10.65 4.15 11.51
CA TYR A 91 10.31 5.28 10.64
C TYR A 91 10.44 4.94 9.15
N LEU A 92 11.53 4.26 8.77
CA LEU A 92 11.75 3.84 7.38
C LEU A 92 10.69 2.83 6.92
N SER A 93 10.26 1.92 7.80
CA SER A 93 9.20 0.97 7.52
C SER A 93 7.86 1.69 7.30
N ASP A 94 7.54 2.70 8.10
CA ASP A 94 6.31 3.47 7.93
C ASP A 94 6.34 4.33 6.66
N LEU A 95 7.49 4.93 6.34
CA LEU A 95 7.66 5.68 5.09
C LEU A 95 7.45 4.78 3.86
N LEU A 96 8.01 3.56 3.88
CA LEU A 96 7.84 2.62 2.78
C LEU A 96 6.45 1.98 2.73
N GLU A 97 5.76 1.86 3.87
CA GLU A 97 4.36 1.47 3.90
C GLU A 97 3.45 2.55 3.30
N ASP A 98 3.62 3.82 3.67
CA ASP A 98 2.86 4.95 3.12
C ASP A 98 3.17 5.13 1.62
N PHE A 99 4.42 4.92 1.21
CA PHE A 99 4.79 4.82 -0.21
C PHE A 99 4.05 3.69 -0.94
N GLY A 100 3.94 2.51 -0.32
CA GLY A 100 3.16 1.39 -0.82
C GLY A 100 1.69 1.73 -0.97
N ASP A 101 1.08 2.27 0.07
CA ASP A 101 -0.35 2.56 0.14
C ASP A 101 -0.75 3.77 -0.72
N GLU A 102 0.14 4.70 -1.06
CA GLU A 102 -0.22 5.91 -1.80
C GLU A 102 0.44 6.03 -3.18
N TRP A 103 1.71 5.66 -3.35
CA TRP A 103 2.40 5.74 -4.64
C TRP A 103 2.25 4.47 -5.46
N VAL A 104 2.46 3.29 -4.87
CA VAL A 104 2.27 2.00 -5.58
C VAL A 104 0.78 1.80 -5.91
N THR A 105 -0.13 2.37 -5.13
CA THR A 105 -1.57 2.44 -5.47
C THR A 105 -1.83 3.12 -6.81
N LYS A 106 -1.06 4.14 -7.19
CA LYS A 106 -1.20 4.77 -8.52
C LYS A 106 -0.81 3.81 -9.63
N MET A 107 0.18 2.95 -9.41
CA MET A 107 0.58 1.89 -10.34
C MET A 107 -0.53 0.86 -10.49
N MET A 108 -1.03 0.35 -9.36
CA MET A 108 -2.15 -0.58 -9.30
C MET A 108 -3.38 -0.02 -10.04
N PHE A 109 -3.79 1.20 -9.68
CA PHE A 109 -4.97 1.82 -10.27
C PHE A 109 -4.80 2.10 -11.76
N HIS A 110 -3.60 2.52 -12.18
CA HIS A 110 -3.26 2.72 -13.59
C HIS A 110 -3.44 1.44 -14.38
N TYR A 111 -2.68 0.38 -14.07
CA TYR A 111 -2.73 -0.85 -14.87
C TYR A 111 -4.14 -1.45 -14.91
N ARG A 112 -4.82 -1.51 -13.76
CA ARG A 112 -6.17 -2.06 -13.65
C ARG A 112 -7.21 -1.36 -14.53
N TRP A 113 -7.15 -0.03 -14.58
CA TRP A 113 -8.19 0.78 -15.23
C TRP A 113 -7.76 1.42 -16.55
N TYR A 114 -6.49 1.32 -16.93
CA TYR A 114 -5.96 1.88 -18.18
C TYR A 114 -5.97 0.90 -19.34
N TYR A 115 -5.71 -0.38 -19.13
CA TYR A 115 -5.69 -1.37 -20.21
C TYR A 115 -7.05 -2.07 -20.34
N ALA A 116 -7.46 -2.39 -21.57
CA ALA A 116 -8.79 -2.93 -21.83
C ALA A 116 -8.98 -4.34 -21.25
N ALA A 117 -7.96 -5.21 -21.38
CA ALA A 117 -7.99 -6.57 -20.84
C ALA A 117 -8.12 -6.55 -19.31
N ASP A 118 -7.37 -5.66 -18.66
CA ASP A 118 -7.35 -5.50 -17.20
C ASP A 118 -8.68 -4.99 -16.67
N ARG A 119 -9.25 -3.97 -17.32
CA ARG A 119 -10.59 -3.47 -17.00
C ARG A 119 -11.65 -4.56 -17.11
N ALA A 120 -11.62 -5.34 -18.19
CA ALA A 120 -12.61 -6.40 -18.42
C ALA A 120 -12.53 -7.49 -17.35
N PHE A 121 -11.32 -7.91 -16.98
CA PHE A 121 -11.11 -8.88 -15.92
C PHE A 121 -11.47 -8.32 -14.54
N ALA A 122 -11.03 -7.11 -14.20
CA ALA A 122 -11.28 -6.49 -12.91
C ALA A 122 -12.79 -6.31 -12.62
N GLN A 123 -13.59 -5.95 -13.62
CA GLN A 123 -15.05 -5.90 -13.50
C GLN A 123 -15.64 -7.25 -13.08
N THR A 124 -15.26 -8.30 -13.80
CA THR A 124 -15.69 -9.67 -13.51
C THR A 124 -15.27 -10.07 -12.10
N TRP A 125 -13.99 -9.88 -11.76
CA TRP A 125 -13.44 -10.28 -10.48
C TRP A 125 -14.13 -9.55 -9.32
N ILE A 126 -14.34 -8.24 -9.43
CA ILE A 126 -14.97 -7.42 -8.38
C ILE A 126 -16.43 -7.81 -8.16
N ILE A 127 -17.21 -7.92 -9.22
CA ILE A 127 -18.66 -8.18 -9.08
C ILE A 127 -18.91 -9.62 -8.63
N THR A 128 -18.22 -10.61 -9.22
CA THR A 128 -18.34 -12.01 -8.80
C THR A 128 -17.82 -12.24 -7.37
N SER A 129 -16.86 -11.45 -6.88
CA SER A 129 -16.40 -11.56 -5.48
C SER A 129 -17.46 -11.10 -4.47
N ARG A 130 -18.36 -10.19 -4.85
CA ARG A 130 -19.44 -9.72 -3.97
C ARG A 130 -20.55 -10.74 -3.84
N ASP A 131 -20.96 -11.31 -4.97
CA ASP A 131 -21.96 -12.36 -5.03
C ASP A 131 -21.65 -13.31 -6.20
N PRO A 132 -21.21 -14.54 -5.92
CA PRO A 132 -20.87 -15.50 -6.95
C PRO A 132 -22.11 -16.07 -7.68
N VAL A 133 -23.30 -15.89 -7.13
CA VAL A 133 -24.58 -16.38 -7.69
C VAL A 133 -25.47 -15.25 -8.21
N MET A 134 -24.91 -14.04 -8.34
CA MET A 134 -25.62 -12.86 -8.87
C MET A 134 -26.23 -13.14 -10.25
N ALA A 135 -27.51 -12.78 -10.41
CA ALA A 135 -28.22 -12.96 -11.67
C ALA A 135 -27.50 -12.24 -12.82
N GLU A 136 -27.46 -12.86 -14.00
CA GLU A 136 -26.62 -12.41 -15.11
C GLU A 136 -26.88 -10.96 -15.54
N ALA A 137 -28.14 -10.54 -15.57
CA ALA A 137 -28.52 -9.17 -15.92
C ALA A 137 -28.02 -8.14 -14.89
N GLU A 138 -28.18 -8.45 -13.60
CA GLU A 138 -27.67 -7.62 -12.50
C GLU A 138 -26.15 -7.57 -12.50
N ARG A 139 -25.51 -8.72 -12.72
CA ARG A 139 -24.06 -8.86 -12.83
C ARG A 139 -23.49 -7.96 -13.93
N ARG A 140 -24.08 -7.99 -15.13
CA ARG A 140 -23.68 -7.10 -16.24
C ARG A 140 -23.84 -5.63 -15.88
N ALA A 141 -24.98 -5.24 -15.31
CA ALA A 141 -25.23 -3.86 -14.92
C ALA A 141 -24.23 -3.38 -13.84
N GLY A 142 -23.96 -4.22 -12.84
CA GLY A 142 -22.99 -3.94 -11.79
C GLY A 142 -21.56 -3.80 -12.31
N MET A 143 -21.16 -4.66 -13.26
CA MET A 143 -19.85 -4.61 -13.92
C MET A 143 -19.65 -3.28 -14.64
N GLN A 144 -20.62 -2.90 -15.48
CA GLN A 144 -20.60 -1.64 -16.23
C GLN A 144 -20.57 -0.42 -15.31
N ALA A 145 -21.47 -0.37 -14.32
CA ALA A 145 -21.55 0.74 -13.38
C ALA A 145 -20.27 0.89 -12.53
N PHE A 146 -19.63 -0.22 -12.17
CA PHE A 146 -18.35 -0.19 -11.46
C PHE A 146 -17.23 0.32 -12.36
N ASN A 147 -17.14 -0.18 -13.59
CA ASN A 147 -16.17 0.27 -14.59
C ASN A 147 -16.25 1.78 -14.82
N ASP A 148 -17.42 2.29 -15.17
CA ASP A 148 -17.59 3.69 -15.58
C ASP A 148 -17.21 4.63 -14.44
N ARG A 149 -17.54 4.25 -13.20
CA ARG A 149 -17.14 5.00 -12.02
C ARG A 149 -15.62 5.03 -11.82
N GLN A 150 -14.91 3.93 -12.04
CA GLN A 150 -13.45 3.88 -11.83
C GLN A 150 -12.69 4.55 -12.96
N VAL A 151 -13.10 4.30 -14.21
CA VAL A 151 -12.52 4.98 -15.39
C VAL A 151 -12.72 6.49 -15.29
N GLY A 152 -13.91 6.96 -14.86
CA GLY A 152 -14.16 8.38 -14.62
C GLY A 152 -13.32 9.00 -13.48
N ARG A 153 -12.64 8.19 -12.66
CA ARG A 153 -11.78 8.64 -11.56
C ARG A 153 -10.28 8.59 -11.88
N MET A 154 -9.89 8.11 -13.06
CA MET A 154 -8.47 7.95 -13.40
C MET A 154 -7.68 9.26 -13.28
N ALA A 155 -8.22 10.36 -13.81
CA ALA A 155 -7.58 11.68 -13.68
C ALA A 155 -7.46 12.15 -12.23
N LEU A 156 -8.46 11.85 -11.38
CA LEU A 156 -8.42 12.18 -9.95
C LEU A 156 -7.28 11.45 -9.21
N VAL A 157 -6.93 10.23 -9.62
CA VAL A 157 -5.82 9.45 -9.06
C VAL A 157 -4.47 9.85 -9.68
N GLY A 158 -4.49 10.58 -10.79
CA GLY A 158 -3.30 10.96 -11.57
C GLY A 158 -2.92 9.92 -12.63
N CYS A 159 -3.81 8.98 -12.96
CA CYS A 159 -3.62 7.99 -14.04
C CYS A 159 -4.05 8.59 -15.38
N THR A 160 -3.24 9.51 -15.92
CA THR A 160 -3.47 10.19 -17.20
C THR A 160 -2.40 9.76 -18.23
N GLU A 161 -2.63 10.04 -19.51
CA GLU A 161 -1.62 9.74 -20.54
C GLU A 161 -0.30 10.49 -20.32
N GLN A 162 -0.36 11.71 -19.78
CA GLN A 162 0.83 12.48 -19.42
C GLN A 162 1.64 11.80 -18.31
N ASN A 163 0.97 11.30 -17.27
CA ASN A 163 1.64 10.71 -16.11
C ASN A 163 1.99 9.22 -16.31
N ARG A 164 1.41 8.56 -17.31
CA ARG A 164 1.58 7.13 -17.59
C ARG A 164 3.05 6.70 -17.62
N PRO A 165 3.97 7.38 -18.33
CA PRO A 165 5.37 6.98 -18.34
C PRO A 165 6.01 6.97 -16.94
N VAL A 166 5.70 7.96 -16.09
CA VAL A 166 6.21 8.03 -14.71
C VAL A 166 5.70 6.86 -13.86
N ILE A 167 4.42 6.52 -14.02
CA ILE A 167 3.78 5.44 -13.26
C ILE A 167 4.34 4.07 -13.67
N GLU A 168 4.44 3.80 -14.97
CA GLU A 168 4.97 2.53 -15.48
C GLU A 168 6.47 2.38 -15.19
N GLU A 169 7.26 3.46 -15.32
CA GLU A 169 8.68 3.47 -14.96
C GLU A 169 8.88 3.21 -13.47
N SER A 170 8.04 3.80 -12.61
CA SER A 170 8.04 3.52 -11.18
C SER A 170 7.68 2.06 -10.85
N TYR A 171 6.74 1.46 -11.57
CA TYR A 171 6.38 0.05 -11.39
C TYR A 171 7.56 -0.87 -11.72
N ARG A 172 8.18 -0.66 -12.89
CA ARG A 172 9.36 -1.42 -13.32
C ARG A 172 10.51 -1.29 -12.33
N PHE A 173 10.77 -0.07 -11.84
CA PHE A 173 11.78 0.16 -10.81
C PHE A 173 11.51 -0.65 -9.53
N VAL A 174 10.27 -0.62 -9.03
CA VAL A 174 9.86 -1.37 -7.83
C VAL A 174 10.06 -2.87 -8.06
N LEU A 175 9.64 -3.41 -9.20
CA LEU A 175 9.84 -4.82 -9.55
C LEU A 175 11.32 -5.20 -9.59
N ASP A 176 12.14 -4.48 -10.37
CA ASP A 176 13.57 -4.76 -10.55
C ASP A 176 14.35 -4.66 -9.23
N THR A 177 13.91 -3.77 -8.34
CA THR A 177 14.57 -3.55 -7.04
C THR A 177 14.16 -4.61 -6.03
N LEU A 178 12.87 -4.95 -5.93
CA LEU A 178 12.38 -6.00 -5.05
C LEU A 178 12.91 -7.37 -5.48
N ASP A 179 12.95 -7.67 -6.78
CA ASP A 179 13.45 -8.96 -7.29
C ASP A 179 14.91 -9.20 -6.86
N ARG A 180 15.77 -8.19 -7.03
CA ARG A 180 17.15 -8.22 -6.54
C ARG A 180 17.24 -8.32 -5.00
N HIS A 181 16.30 -7.72 -4.28
CA HIS A 181 16.26 -7.75 -2.82
C HIS A 181 15.91 -9.15 -2.30
N VAL A 182 14.79 -9.71 -2.75
CA VAL A 182 14.22 -10.95 -2.19
C VAL A 182 15.06 -12.20 -2.49
N ARG A 183 15.98 -12.13 -3.46
CA ARG A 183 17.01 -13.14 -3.71
C ARG A 183 18.11 -13.19 -2.64
N LYS A 184 18.23 -12.14 -1.81
CA LYS A 184 19.28 -12.00 -0.78
C LYS A 184 18.70 -11.94 0.63
N ILE A 185 17.61 -11.20 0.80
CA ILE A 185 16.97 -10.92 2.09
C ILE A 185 15.46 -11.17 1.90
N PRO A 186 14.84 -12.10 2.64
CA PRO A 186 13.46 -12.50 2.37
C PRO A 186 12.41 -11.38 2.46
N PHE A 187 12.66 -10.35 3.28
CA PHE A 187 11.77 -9.21 3.53
C PHE A 187 12.58 -7.92 3.73
N LEU A 188 11.94 -6.77 3.54
CA LEU A 188 12.59 -5.46 3.47
C LEU A 188 13.49 -5.16 4.68
N PHE A 189 13.06 -5.57 5.86
CA PHE A 189 13.75 -5.32 7.14
C PHE A 189 14.26 -6.60 7.82
N GLY A 190 14.48 -7.70 7.09
CA GLY A 190 15.18 -8.87 7.62
C GLY A 190 14.63 -10.20 7.11
N SER A 191 14.69 -11.22 7.95
CA SER A 191 14.17 -12.57 7.63
C SER A 191 12.69 -12.75 7.98
N ARG A 192 12.05 -11.72 8.54
CA ARG A 192 10.61 -11.64 8.83
C ARG A 192 9.98 -10.38 8.23
N PRO A 193 8.68 -10.39 7.89
CA PRO A 193 8.01 -9.24 7.27
C PRO A 193 7.75 -8.10 8.26
N SER A 194 7.93 -6.87 7.79
CA SER A 194 7.50 -5.64 8.47
C SER A 194 6.24 -5.07 7.83
N LEU A 195 5.71 -3.99 8.42
CA LEU A 195 4.59 -3.25 7.88
C LEU A 195 4.87 -2.71 6.46
N ALA A 196 6.13 -2.38 6.12
CA ALA A 196 6.53 -1.98 4.78
C ALA A 196 6.30 -3.08 3.74
N ASP A 197 6.65 -4.33 4.07
CA ASP A 197 6.40 -5.48 3.20
C ASP A 197 4.90 -5.61 2.90
N PHE A 198 4.05 -5.45 3.92
CA PHE A 198 2.60 -5.52 3.75
C PHE A 198 2.01 -4.34 2.96
N GLY A 199 2.58 -3.13 3.08
CA GLY A 199 2.21 -1.97 2.26
C GLY A 199 2.46 -2.22 0.77
N MET A 200 3.65 -2.73 0.42
CA MET A 200 3.98 -3.11 -0.95
C MET A 200 3.11 -4.28 -1.43
N PHE A 201 2.95 -5.31 -0.59
CA PHE A 201 2.19 -6.52 -0.89
C PHE A 201 0.76 -6.21 -1.33
N GLY A 202 0.04 -5.34 -0.62
CA GLY A 202 -1.36 -5.07 -0.92
C GLY A 202 -1.58 -4.67 -2.39
N GLN A 203 -0.79 -3.72 -2.88
CA GLN A 203 -0.90 -3.22 -4.26
C GLN A 203 -0.30 -4.20 -5.28
N LEU A 204 0.86 -4.77 -4.98
CA LEU A 204 1.54 -5.70 -5.88
C LEU A 204 0.75 -7.01 -6.03
N GLN A 205 0.03 -7.46 -5.01
CA GLN A 205 -0.83 -8.65 -5.08
C GLN A 205 -2.01 -8.47 -6.03
N ILE A 206 -2.47 -7.24 -6.23
CA ILE A 206 -3.45 -6.94 -7.26
C ILE A 206 -2.80 -6.96 -8.65
N LEU A 207 -1.65 -6.31 -8.78
CA LEU A 207 -0.87 -6.25 -10.02
C LEU A 207 -0.38 -7.65 -10.46
N SER A 208 -0.24 -8.61 -9.54
CA SER A 208 0.10 -9.99 -9.84
C SER A 208 -1.07 -10.83 -10.38
N VAL A 209 -2.28 -10.26 -10.44
CA VAL A 209 -3.52 -10.91 -10.88
C VAL A 209 -4.11 -10.22 -12.10
N ASP A 210 -4.00 -8.89 -12.21
CA ASP A 210 -4.47 -8.16 -13.38
C ASP A 210 -3.61 -8.54 -14.62
N PRO A 211 -4.21 -8.85 -15.79
CA PRO A 211 -3.54 -9.47 -16.94
C PRO A 211 -2.22 -8.84 -17.41
N THR A 212 -2.21 -7.53 -17.66
CA THR A 212 -1.05 -6.81 -18.19
C THR A 212 0.10 -6.71 -17.18
N PRO A 213 -0.10 -6.17 -15.96
CA PRO A 213 0.98 -6.04 -14.99
C PRO A 213 1.49 -7.39 -14.48
N MET A 214 0.65 -8.43 -14.45
CA MET A 214 1.07 -9.78 -14.08
C MET A 214 2.02 -10.37 -15.12
N ALA A 215 1.73 -10.20 -16.41
CA ALA A 215 2.60 -10.66 -17.47
C ALA A 215 3.98 -9.98 -17.36
N GLU A 216 4.00 -8.67 -17.17
CA GLU A 216 5.22 -7.89 -16.98
C GLU A 216 5.99 -8.33 -15.70
N MET A 217 5.29 -8.53 -14.57
CA MET A 217 5.90 -9.01 -13.33
C MET A 217 6.57 -10.38 -13.51
N ARG A 218 5.91 -11.32 -14.17
CA ARG A 218 6.43 -12.68 -14.36
C ARG A 218 7.63 -12.73 -15.31
N GLU A 219 7.63 -11.87 -16.32
CA GLU A 219 8.75 -11.75 -17.26
C GLU A 219 9.97 -11.10 -16.60
N ARG A 220 9.76 -10.02 -15.85
CA ARG A 220 10.82 -9.17 -15.30
C ARG A 220 11.33 -9.60 -13.92
N ALA A 221 10.42 -10.03 -13.05
CA ALA A 221 10.62 -10.13 -11.60
C ALA A 221 9.89 -11.34 -11.00
N ALA A 222 10.19 -12.53 -11.51
CA ALA A 222 9.51 -13.76 -11.10
C ALA A 222 9.68 -14.07 -9.60
N ASP A 223 10.79 -13.66 -8.96
CA ASP A 223 10.97 -13.87 -7.53
C ASP A 223 10.09 -12.95 -6.69
N VAL A 224 9.73 -11.76 -7.21
CA VAL A 224 8.71 -10.90 -6.59
C VAL A 224 7.35 -11.61 -6.61
N TYR A 225 6.97 -12.25 -7.71
CA TYR A 225 5.73 -13.03 -7.75
C TYR A 225 5.73 -14.16 -6.70
N CYS A 226 6.83 -14.91 -6.59
CA CYS A 226 6.98 -15.94 -5.55
C CYS A 226 6.97 -15.37 -4.12
N TRP A 227 7.55 -14.18 -3.93
CA TRP A 227 7.54 -13.45 -2.66
C TRP A 227 6.11 -13.05 -2.26
N LEU A 228 5.28 -12.58 -3.21
CA LEU A 228 3.87 -12.28 -2.95
C LEU A 228 3.09 -13.52 -2.53
N LEU A 229 3.29 -14.67 -3.20
CA LEU A 229 2.64 -15.93 -2.82
C LEU A 229 3.01 -16.35 -1.39
N ARG A 230 4.28 -16.17 -1.01
CA ARG A 230 4.75 -16.43 0.36
C ARG A 230 4.12 -15.48 1.38
N LEU A 231 3.97 -14.20 1.03
CA LEU A 231 3.51 -13.17 1.95
C LEU A 231 1.97 -13.20 2.15
N ASP A 232 1.17 -13.70 1.20
CA ASP A 232 -0.28 -13.89 1.39
C ASP A 232 -0.62 -14.82 2.57
N ASP A 233 0.28 -15.78 2.87
CA ASP A 233 0.25 -16.57 4.11
C ASP A 233 1.67 -16.84 4.65
N ALA A 234 2.24 -15.83 5.30
CA ALA A 234 3.51 -15.94 6.00
C ALA A 234 3.38 -16.51 7.43
N SER A 235 2.28 -17.21 7.77
CA SER A 235 2.04 -17.70 9.15
C SER A 235 3.15 -18.63 9.67
N GLY A 236 3.89 -19.32 8.79
CA GLY A 236 5.02 -20.18 9.14
C GLY A 236 6.38 -19.46 9.21
N VAL A 237 6.46 -18.19 8.84
CA VAL A 237 7.72 -17.44 8.81
C VAL A 237 8.11 -17.02 10.22
N GLU A 238 9.28 -17.44 10.67
CA GLU A 238 9.97 -16.87 11.83
C GLU A 238 11.21 -16.11 11.34
N GLY A 239 11.79 -15.25 12.18
CA GLY A 239 13.04 -14.59 11.82
C GLY A 239 13.38 -13.41 12.71
N ASP A 240 14.41 -12.70 12.26
CA ASP A 240 15.07 -11.59 12.92
C ASP A 240 14.99 -10.33 12.05
N TRP A 241 14.98 -9.18 12.72
CA TRP A 241 15.15 -7.87 12.08
C TRP A 241 16.60 -7.67 11.62
N LEU A 242 16.82 -6.75 10.67
CA LEU A 242 18.15 -6.27 10.32
C LEU A 242 18.87 -5.70 11.55
N ASP A 243 20.17 -5.94 11.65
CA ASP A 243 21.02 -5.32 12.66
C ASP A 243 21.01 -3.79 12.46
N PRO A 244 20.53 -2.99 13.42
CA PRO A 244 20.45 -1.53 13.30
C PRO A 244 21.82 -0.82 13.28
N LYS A 245 22.90 -1.56 13.50
CA LYS A 245 24.28 -1.07 13.38
C LYS A 245 24.91 -1.38 12.02
N ALA A 246 24.32 -2.30 11.26
CA ALA A 246 24.78 -2.62 9.92
C ALA A 246 24.28 -1.57 8.90
N PRO A 247 25.00 -1.34 7.79
CA PRO A 247 24.47 -0.54 6.69
C PRO A 247 23.16 -1.12 6.15
N LEU A 248 22.23 -0.27 5.73
CA LEU A 248 21.02 -0.72 5.05
C LEU A 248 21.38 -1.47 3.75
N PRO A 249 20.61 -2.51 3.38
CA PRO A 249 20.78 -3.16 2.10
C PRO A 249 20.68 -2.15 0.95
N GLU A 250 21.57 -2.26 -0.04
CA GLU A 250 21.61 -1.35 -1.19
C GLU A 250 20.24 -1.20 -1.89
N THR A 251 19.49 -2.31 -2.00
CA THR A 251 18.15 -2.32 -2.58
C THR A 251 17.12 -1.60 -1.72
N LEU A 252 17.23 -1.61 -0.39
CA LEU A 252 16.39 -0.84 0.50
C LEU A 252 16.69 0.67 0.37
N THR A 253 17.98 1.03 0.31
CA THR A 253 18.40 2.41 0.03
C THR A 253 17.92 2.88 -1.35
N ALA A 254 17.91 2.00 -2.36
CA ALA A 254 17.38 2.32 -3.69
C ALA A 254 15.87 2.60 -3.67
N LEU A 255 15.07 1.82 -2.92
CA LEU A 255 13.64 2.11 -2.74
C LEU A 255 13.41 3.47 -2.06
N LEU A 256 14.21 3.80 -1.04
CA LEU A 256 14.14 5.09 -0.36
C LEU A 256 14.51 6.25 -1.29
N ARG A 257 15.56 6.10 -2.12
CA ARG A 257 15.92 7.10 -3.15
C ARG A 257 14.78 7.32 -4.13
N HIS A 258 14.17 6.25 -4.63
CA HIS A 258 13.01 6.35 -5.52
C HIS A 258 11.82 7.04 -4.85
N CYS A 259 11.58 6.79 -3.56
CA CYS A 259 10.60 7.53 -2.77
C CYS A 259 10.92 9.03 -2.69
N GLY A 260 12.20 9.40 -2.51
CA GLY A 260 12.69 10.79 -2.53
C GLY A 260 12.65 11.46 -3.91
N GLU A 261 12.64 10.70 -5.00
CA GLU A 261 12.56 11.20 -6.38
C GLU A 261 11.13 11.28 -6.92
N THR A 262 10.20 10.52 -6.33
CA THR A 262 8.82 10.38 -6.84
C THR A 262 7.77 10.80 -5.82
N TYR A 263 7.61 10.05 -4.74
CA TYR A 263 6.50 10.16 -3.81
C TYR A 263 6.57 11.38 -2.90
N LEU A 264 7.70 11.59 -2.22
CA LEU A 264 7.88 12.73 -1.33
C LEU A 264 7.82 14.10 -2.03
N PRO A 265 8.43 14.31 -3.22
CA PRO A 265 8.24 15.55 -3.97
C PRO A 265 6.78 15.75 -4.38
N PHE A 266 6.08 14.68 -4.76
CA PHE A 266 4.65 14.73 -5.05
C PHE A 266 3.82 15.14 -3.82
N LEU A 267 4.05 14.53 -2.66
CA LEU A 267 3.37 14.86 -1.40
C LEU A 267 3.58 16.33 -0.99
N ALA A 268 4.82 16.82 -1.10
CA ALA A 268 5.15 18.20 -0.80
C ALA A 268 4.46 19.18 -1.76
N ALA A 269 4.50 18.90 -3.07
CA ALA A 269 3.81 19.72 -4.08
C ALA A 269 2.30 19.71 -3.90
N ASN A 270 1.71 18.54 -3.59
CA ASN A 270 0.29 18.38 -3.29
C ASN A 270 -0.15 19.20 -2.07
N THR A 271 0.62 19.13 -0.99
CA THR A 271 0.37 19.88 0.24
C THR A 271 0.41 21.39 -0.02
N ARG A 272 1.44 21.85 -0.75
CA ARG A 272 1.58 23.26 -1.13
C ARG A 272 0.42 23.72 -2.00
N ALA A 273 0.02 22.94 -3.01
CA ALA A 273 -1.10 23.29 -3.88
C ALA A 273 -2.40 23.48 -3.10
N LEU A 274 -2.69 22.63 -2.11
CA LEU A 274 -3.86 22.80 -1.23
C LEU A 274 -3.77 24.08 -0.39
N GLN A 275 -2.61 24.37 0.18
CA GLN A 275 -2.39 25.57 1.01
C GLN A 275 -2.53 26.86 0.19
N GLU A 276 -2.11 26.83 -1.08
CA GLU A 276 -2.19 27.95 -2.02
C GLU A 276 -3.55 28.02 -2.75
N GLY A 277 -4.46 27.07 -2.52
CA GLY A 277 -5.75 27.01 -3.20
C GLY A 277 -5.66 26.73 -4.70
N LYS A 278 -4.60 26.07 -5.17
CA LYS A 278 -4.41 25.69 -6.58
C LYS A 278 -5.31 24.52 -6.95
N GLU A 279 -5.77 24.51 -8.20
CA GLU A 279 -6.58 23.42 -8.76
C GLU A 279 -5.72 22.24 -9.24
N GLU A 280 -4.42 22.46 -9.47
CA GLU A 280 -3.49 21.45 -9.95
C GLU A 280 -2.17 21.43 -9.16
N VAL A 281 -1.65 20.22 -9.00
CA VAL A 281 -0.29 19.91 -8.58
C VAL A 281 0.55 19.75 -9.84
N LEU A 282 1.54 20.61 -10.02
CA LEU A 282 2.47 20.58 -11.16
C LEU A 282 3.90 20.39 -10.66
N LEU A 283 4.60 19.39 -11.19
CA LEU A 283 6.00 19.12 -10.89
C LEU A 283 6.64 18.25 -11.98
N ASN A 284 7.96 18.09 -11.92
CA ASN A 284 8.67 17.08 -12.70
C ASN A 284 9.01 15.88 -11.81
N ILE A 285 8.69 14.67 -12.25
CA ILE A 285 9.05 13.41 -11.59
C ILE A 285 9.81 12.57 -12.61
N LEU A 286 10.97 12.03 -12.23
CA LEU A 286 11.85 11.27 -13.13
C LEU A 286 12.15 12.01 -14.45
N GLY A 287 12.33 13.33 -14.37
CA GLY A 287 12.59 14.18 -15.55
C GLY A 287 11.40 14.41 -16.48
N ARG A 288 10.19 13.98 -16.10
CA ARG A 288 8.98 14.09 -16.92
C ARG A 288 7.93 14.97 -16.23
N PRO A 289 7.09 15.70 -16.99
CA PRO A 289 6.01 16.48 -16.41
C PRO A 289 4.98 15.58 -15.73
N TYR A 290 4.53 15.97 -14.54
CA TYR A 290 3.48 15.31 -13.78
C TYR A 290 2.42 16.33 -13.36
N ALA A 291 1.15 15.98 -13.56
CA ALA A 291 0.01 16.82 -13.20
C ALA A 291 -1.16 16.03 -12.61
N GLN A 292 -1.79 16.56 -11.56
CA GLN A 292 -2.98 15.97 -10.94
C GLN A 292 -3.71 17.03 -10.10
N ALA A 293 -5.02 16.92 -9.93
CA ALA A 293 -5.73 17.68 -8.91
C ALA A 293 -5.21 17.34 -7.50
N PRO A 294 -5.06 18.32 -6.59
CA PRO A 294 -4.57 18.06 -5.25
C PRO A 294 -5.57 17.25 -4.42
N PHE A 295 -5.04 16.36 -3.58
CA PHE A 295 -5.83 15.44 -2.77
C PHE A 295 -5.55 15.61 -1.27
N ARG A 296 -6.61 15.87 -0.50
CA ARG A 296 -6.52 16.19 0.94
C ARG A 296 -5.93 15.05 1.76
N TYR A 297 -6.20 13.80 1.39
CA TYR A 297 -5.69 12.65 2.14
C TYR A 297 -4.16 12.55 2.04
N GLN A 298 -3.59 12.79 0.85
CA GLN A 298 -2.14 12.78 0.64
C GLN A 298 -1.43 13.90 1.43
N ALA A 299 -2.08 15.05 1.64
CA ALA A 299 -1.54 16.06 2.55
C ALA A 299 -1.55 15.61 4.03
N LYS A 300 -2.51 14.77 4.44
CA LYS A 300 -2.51 14.15 5.77
C LYS A 300 -1.37 13.14 5.92
N CYS A 301 -1.12 12.31 4.90
CA CYS A 301 0.04 11.40 4.87
C CYS A 301 1.35 12.18 5.05
N HIS A 302 1.53 13.24 4.27
CA HIS A 302 2.70 14.10 4.36
C HIS A 302 2.88 14.72 5.76
N ASP A 303 1.83 15.29 6.34
CA ASP A 303 1.84 15.85 7.68
C ASP A 303 2.13 14.79 8.75
N ALA A 304 1.59 13.58 8.62
CA ALA A 304 1.84 12.47 9.52
C ALA A 304 3.32 12.04 9.52
N LEU A 305 3.94 11.89 8.34
CA LEU A 305 5.38 11.59 8.22
C LEU A 305 6.25 12.68 8.87
N ARG A 306 5.98 13.95 8.56
CA ARG A 306 6.70 15.10 9.14
C ARG A 306 6.58 15.16 10.67
N LYS A 307 5.37 14.99 11.20
CA LYS A 307 5.11 14.99 12.65
C LYS A 307 5.80 13.80 13.32
N LYS A 308 5.79 12.63 12.70
CA LYS A 308 6.47 11.45 13.22
C LYS A 308 7.98 11.69 13.30
N LEU A 309 8.60 12.27 12.27
CA LEU A 309 10.01 12.62 12.26
C LEU A 309 10.36 13.63 13.36
N ALA A 310 9.53 14.68 13.51
CA ALA A 310 9.73 15.73 14.51
C ALA A 310 9.63 15.20 15.95
N ALA A 311 8.76 14.21 16.18
CA ALA A 311 8.54 13.60 17.50
C ALA A 311 9.64 12.60 17.93
N LEU A 312 10.57 12.22 17.03
CA LEU A 312 11.64 11.29 17.39
C LEU A 312 12.66 11.92 18.37
N PRO A 313 13.23 11.11 19.28
CA PRO A 313 14.36 11.52 20.11
C PRO A 313 15.51 12.08 19.27
N THR A 314 16.24 13.05 19.82
CA THR A 314 17.28 13.80 19.08
C THR A 314 18.39 12.91 18.51
N ASP A 315 18.80 11.87 19.24
CA ASP A 315 19.79 10.89 18.81
C ASP A 315 19.28 10.02 17.65
N VAL A 316 18.03 9.54 17.73
CA VAL A 316 17.36 8.79 16.66
C VAL A 316 17.20 9.66 15.42
N ARG A 317 16.73 10.89 15.59
CA ARG A 317 16.54 11.84 14.47
C ARG A 317 17.86 12.14 13.75
N ARG A 318 18.98 12.21 14.47
CA ARG A 318 20.32 12.41 13.86
C ARG A 318 20.75 11.20 13.01
N ARG A 319 20.58 9.98 13.52
CA ARG A 319 20.88 8.75 12.77
C ARG A 319 20.02 8.66 11.50
N LEU A 320 18.71 8.90 11.65
CA LEU A 320 17.75 8.85 10.57
C LEU A 320 17.99 9.96 9.52
N ALA A 321 18.38 11.17 9.94
CA ALA A 321 18.63 12.28 9.03
C ALA A 321 19.71 11.94 7.99
N HIS A 322 20.78 11.25 8.38
CA HIS A 322 21.83 10.83 7.44
C HIS A 322 21.26 9.91 6.34
N VAL A 323 20.46 8.91 6.73
CA VAL A 323 19.81 7.98 5.78
C VAL A 323 18.84 8.72 4.86
N LEU A 324 18.01 9.61 5.42
CA LEU A 324 17.03 10.36 4.64
C LEU A 324 17.68 11.39 3.71
N GLU A 325 18.81 11.97 4.10
CA GLU A 325 19.56 12.91 3.28
C GLU A 325 20.22 12.20 2.09
N GLU A 326 20.88 11.06 2.34
CA GLU A 326 21.46 10.23 1.28
C GLU A 326 20.40 9.71 0.29
N ALA A 327 19.19 9.45 0.79
CA ALA A 327 18.04 9.05 -0.02
C ALA A 327 17.31 10.24 -0.69
N GLY A 328 17.75 11.49 -0.51
CA GLY A 328 17.07 12.67 -1.07
C GLY A 328 15.67 12.94 -0.48
N CYS A 329 15.33 12.27 0.62
CA CYS A 329 14.02 12.33 1.28
C CYS A 329 13.91 13.51 2.25
N LEU A 330 14.98 13.83 2.99
CA LEU A 330 14.93 14.73 4.15
C LEU A 330 14.37 16.11 3.80
N ARG A 331 14.73 16.67 2.65
CA ARG A 331 14.30 18.01 2.19
C ARG A 331 12.78 18.19 2.06
N TYR A 332 12.03 17.11 1.95
CA TYR A 332 10.56 17.15 1.86
C TYR A 332 9.90 16.94 3.24
N LEU A 333 10.63 16.39 4.20
CA LEU A 333 10.12 15.96 5.50
C LEU A 333 10.38 16.97 6.63
N VAL A 334 11.19 18.01 6.37
CA VAL A 334 11.51 19.07 7.35
C VAL A 334 10.70 20.34 7.17
#